data_AF-A0A7C1BMM6-F1
#
_entry.id   AF-A0A7C1BMM6-F1
#
_cell.length_a   1.000
_cell.length_b   1.000
_cell.length_c   1.000
_cell.angle_alpha   90.00
_cell.angle_beta   90.00
_cell.angle_gamma   90.00
#
_symmetry.space_group_name_H-M   'P 1'
#
loop_
_entity.id
_entity.type
_entity.pdbx_description
1 polymer ?
#
loop_
_entity_poly.entity_id
_entity_poly.type
_entity_poly.pdbx_seq_one_letter_code
_entity_poly.pdbx_strand_id
1 'polypeptide(L)'
;MKQNAALILEDGTIAIGEGFGAEGEAKGELVFNTSMTGYQEALTDPSYKYQILMLTYPLIGNYGIHKDAFESSSIQVEGFVVREISKEACHSKMFQTLEEFLKSYEIPGICNVDTRYLTRKIRVHGVMNCILAYPFSKEELPELKARAKELKSISELDLVRKVTIKEPRIYKPK
;
A
#
# COMPACT_ATOMS: atom_id res chain seq x y z
N MET A 1 19.78 1.45 -11.23
CA MET A 1 19.78 2.04 -9.87
C MET A 1 18.35 2.06 -9.40
N LYS A 2 18.05 1.68 -8.16
CA LYS A 2 16.70 1.84 -7.63
C LYS A 2 16.43 3.34 -7.47
N GLN A 3 15.32 3.82 -8.00
CA GLN A 3 14.93 5.22 -7.87
C GLN A 3 14.33 5.43 -6.46
N ASN A 4 14.46 6.65 -5.95
CA ASN A 4 13.95 6.98 -4.63
C ASN A 4 12.42 7.00 -4.64
N ALA A 5 11.83 6.68 -3.50
CA ALA A 5 10.42 6.93 -3.21
C ALA A 5 10.30 7.73 -1.92
N ALA A 6 9.20 8.48 -1.79
CA ALA A 6 8.88 9.20 -0.56
C ALA A 6 7.43 8.97 -0.15
N LEU A 7 7.23 8.76 1.15
CA LEU A 7 5.94 8.82 1.81
C LEU A 7 5.86 10.14 2.59
N ILE A 8 4.92 10.99 2.22
CA ILE A 8 4.69 12.31 2.81
C ILE A 8 3.37 12.27 3.56
N LEU A 9 3.40 12.51 4.87
CA LEU A 9 2.20 12.60 5.71
C LEU A 9 1.70 14.05 5.81
N GLU A 10 0.41 14.24 6.07
CA GLU A 10 -0.23 15.55 6.23
C GLU A 10 0.40 16.40 7.36
N ASP A 11 0.97 15.78 8.40
CA ASP A 11 1.68 16.45 9.48
C ASP A 11 3.07 17.00 9.07
N GLY A 12 3.50 16.72 7.84
CA GLY A 12 4.78 17.11 7.27
C GLY A 12 5.91 16.10 7.47
N THR A 13 5.63 14.95 8.08
CA THR A 13 6.58 13.84 8.17
C THR A 13 6.91 13.30 6.79
N ILE A 14 8.17 12.97 6.57
CA ILE A 14 8.65 12.38 5.32
C ILE A 14 9.43 11.12 5.66
N ALA A 15 9.08 10.01 5.03
CA ALA A 15 9.91 8.81 5.00
C ALA A 15 10.43 8.62 3.58
N ILE A 16 11.76 8.67 3.41
CA ILE A 16 12.43 8.40 2.14
C ILE A 16 12.93 6.96 2.16
N GLY A 17 12.75 6.27 1.05
CA GLY A 17 13.13 4.88 0.87
C GLY A 17 13.40 4.56 -0.58
N GLU A 18 13.40 3.27 -0.88
CA GLU A 18 13.54 2.77 -2.24
C GLU A 18 12.16 2.45 -2.81
N GLY A 19 11.90 2.90 -4.04
CA GLY A 19 10.67 2.56 -4.73
C GLY A 19 10.66 1.11 -5.22
N PHE A 20 9.48 0.51 -5.22
CA PHE A 20 9.18 -0.79 -5.86
C PHE A 20 7.73 -0.80 -6.34
N GLY A 21 7.34 -1.82 -7.10
CA GLY A 21 6.02 -1.85 -7.75
C GLY A 21 5.99 -0.92 -8.95
N ALA A 22 4.84 -0.30 -9.23
CA ALA A 22 4.67 0.61 -10.34
C ALA A 22 5.20 2.02 -10.02
N GLU A 23 5.74 2.69 -11.04
CA GLU A 23 6.02 4.13 -10.94
C GLU A 23 4.69 4.90 -10.98
N GLY A 24 4.52 5.85 -10.08
CA GLY A 24 3.37 6.71 -9.97
C GLY A 24 3.26 7.40 -8.60
N GLU A 25 2.17 8.12 -8.44
CA GLU A 25 1.77 8.71 -7.16
C GLU A 25 0.50 8.03 -6.66
N ALA A 26 0.49 7.70 -5.36
CA ALA A 26 -0.70 7.25 -4.66
C ALA A 26 -1.05 8.21 -3.54
N LYS A 27 -2.35 8.34 -3.27
CA LYS A 27 -2.89 9.17 -2.20
C LYS A 27 -3.91 8.39 -1.40
N GLY A 28 -3.96 8.61 -0.09
CA GLY A 28 -4.90 7.93 0.79
C GLY A 28 -4.55 8.13 2.24
N GLU A 29 -5.21 7.39 3.12
CA GLU A 29 -4.86 7.35 4.54
C GLU A 29 -3.80 6.28 4.81
N LEU A 30 -2.74 6.63 5.56
CA LEU A 30 -1.75 5.67 6.03
C LEU A 30 -2.33 4.83 7.16
N VAL A 31 -2.47 3.53 6.91
CA VAL A 31 -2.87 2.55 7.92
C VAL A 31 -1.76 1.54 8.13
N PHE A 32 -1.74 0.91 9.31
CA PHE A 32 -0.81 -0.20 9.58
C PHE A 32 -1.55 -1.49 9.91
N ASN A 33 -0.98 -2.62 9.49
CA ASN A 33 -1.46 -3.96 9.82
C ASN A 33 -0.32 -4.77 10.48
N THR A 34 -0.65 -5.44 11.59
CA THR A 34 0.29 -6.20 12.41
C THR A 34 0.44 -7.66 11.99
N SER A 35 -0.30 -8.11 10.97
CA SER A 35 -0.18 -9.44 10.41
C SER A 35 1.24 -9.72 9.92
N MET A 36 1.77 -10.88 10.30
CA MET A 36 3.11 -11.33 9.87
C MET A 36 3.08 -12.12 8.55
N THR A 37 1.89 -12.55 8.14
CA THR A 37 1.60 -13.29 6.92
C THR A 37 0.29 -12.79 6.33
N GLY A 38 -0.05 -13.22 5.12
CA GLY A 38 -1.33 -12.85 4.51
C GLY A 38 -1.29 -11.47 3.85
N TYR A 39 -0.13 -11.04 3.34
CA TYR A 39 -0.01 -9.72 2.72
C TYR A 39 -0.80 -9.65 1.40
N GLN A 40 -0.97 -10.75 0.68
CA GLN A 40 -1.73 -10.76 -0.57
C GLN A 40 -3.23 -10.60 -0.31
N GLU A 41 -3.74 -11.32 0.69
CA GLU A 41 -5.10 -11.25 1.17
C GLU A 41 -5.40 -9.81 1.60
N ALA A 42 -4.51 -9.19 2.39
CA ALA A 42 -4.62 -7.79 2.78
C ALA A 42 -4.58 -6.82 1.58
N LEU A 43 -3.70 -7.01 0.60
CA LEU A 43 -3.65 -6.16 -0.60
C LEU A 43 -4.95 -6.19 -1.40
N THR A 44 -5.66 -7.32 -1.38
CA THR A 44 -6.86 -7.55 -2.20
C THR A 44 -8.16 -7.37 -1.43
N ASP A 45 -8.13 -7.05 -0.14
CA ASP A 45 -9.31 -6.79 0.67
C ASP A 45 -9.93 -5.41 0.34
N PRO A 46 -11.20 -5.34 -0.10
CA PRO A 46 -11.90 -4.09 -0.41
C PRO A 46 -11.96 -3.07 0.73
N SER A 47 -11.76 -3.50 1.99
CA SER A 47 -11.73 -2.62 3.15
C SER A 47 -10.59 -1.61 3.11
N TYR A 48 -9.50 -1.91 2.38
CA TYR A 48 -8.35 -1.02 2.21
C TYR A 48 -8.50 0.00 1.08
N LYS A 49 -9.67 0.15 0.46
CA LYS A 49 -9.85 1.12 -0.61
C LYS A 49 -9.53 2.53 -0.10
N TYR A 50 -8.83 3.34 -0.91
CA TYR A 50 -8.34 4.67 -0.52
C TYR A 50 -7.28 4.69 0.60
N GLN A 51 -6.70 3.54 0.95
CA GLN A 51 -5.68 3.47 2.00
C GLN A 51 -4.32 3.08 1.42
N ILE A 52 -3.26 3.63 2.02
CA ILE A 52 -1.88 3.19 1.82
C ILE A 52 -1.55 2.23 2.97
N LEU A 53 -1.33 0.97 2.63
CA LEU A 53 -1.14 -0.09 3.62
C LEU A 53 0.32 -0.24 4.00
N MET A 54 0.61 -0.13 5.29
CA MET A 54 1.91 -0.43 5.88
C MET A 54 1.88 -1.72 6.68
N LEU A 55 2.82 -2.63 6.42
CA LEU A 55 2.97 -3.83 7.25
C LEU A 55 4.05 -3.62 8.32
N THR A 56 3.76 -4.08 9.53
CA THR A 56 4.74 -4.00 10.63
C THR A 56 5.78 -5.12 10.58
N TYR A 57 5.44 -6.26 9.99
CA TYR A 57 6.40 -7.35 9.84
C TYR A 57 7.48 -6.95 8.82
N PRO A 58 8.77 -7.10 9.15
CA PRO A 58 9.82 -6.41 8.42
C PRO A 58 10.07 -6.97 7.03
N LEU A 59 9.97 -8.28 6.84
CA LEU A 59 10.27 -8.96 5.57
C LEU A 59 8.99 -9.35 4.84
N ILE A 60 8.68 -8.68 3.74
CA ILE A 60 7.44 -8.89 2.97
C ILE A 60 7.74 -9.37 1.56
N GLY A 61 6.90 -10.24 1.01
CA GLY A 61 7.07 -10.82 -0.34
C GLY A 61 7.80 -12.17 -0.37
N ASN A 62 8.13 -12.73 0.79
CA ASN A 62 8.90 -13.98 0.92
C ASN A 62 8.26 -15.21 0.27
N TYR A 63 6.93 -15.29 0.20
CA TYR A 63 6.22 -16.41 -0.44
C TYR A 63 5.63 -16.07 -1.83
N GLY A 64 5.90 -14.87 -2.35
CA GLY A 64 5.35 -14.43 -3.63
C GLY A 64 3.83 -14.30 -3.61
N ILE A 65 3.18 -14.56 -4.74
CA ILE A 65 1.73 -14.46 -4.92
C ILE A 65 1.14 -15.81 -5.33
N HIS A 66 0.00 -16.16 -4.75
CA HIS A 66 -0.74 -17.40 -4.98
C HIS A 66 -2.07 -17.14 -5.72
N LYS A 67 -2.49 -18.01 -6.62
CA LYS A 67 -3.76 -17.80 -7.35
C LYS A 67 -5.01 -17.90 -6.47
N ASP A 68 -4.91 -18.60 -5.34
CA ASP A 68 -6.05 -18.93 -4.48
C ASP A 68 -6.19 -17.99 -3.26
N ALA A 69 -5.31 -17.00 -3.10
CA ALA A 69 -5.24 -16.12 -1.92
C ALA A 69 -5.73 -14.69 -2.21
N PHE A 70 -6.69 -14.55 -3.14
CA PHE A 70 -7.33 -13.28 -3.47
C PHE A 70 -8.65 -13.15 -2.72
N GLU A 71 -8.83 -12.07 -1.96
CA GLU A 71 -10.09 -11.75 -1.25
C GLU A 71 -11.04 -10.92 -2.13
N SER A 72 -10.55 -10.35 -3.24
CA SER A 72 -11.38 -9.72 -4.26
C SER A 72 -10.78 -9.87 -5.66
N SER A 73 -11.45 -9.29 -6.67
CA SER A 73 -11.02 -9.40 -8.07
C SER A 73 -9.76 -8.60 -8.41
N SER A 74 -9.27 -7.73 -7.52
CA SER A 74 -8.11 -6.86 -7.79
C SER A 74 -7.42 -6.43 -6.49
N ILE A 75 -6.26 -5.79 -6.62
CA ILE A 75 -5.68 -5.02 -5.50
C ILE A 75 -6.60 -3.84 -5.18
N GLN A 76 -6.75 -3.53 -3.90
CA GLN A 76 -7.67 -2.51 -3.38
C GLN A 76 -6.94 -1.35 -2.70
N VAL A 77 -5.75 -1.61 -2.14
CA VAL A 77 -4.88 -0.57 -1.60
C VAL A 77 -4.45 0.42 -2.69
N GLU A 78 -4.20 1.67 -2.31
CA GLU A 78 -3.66 2.68 -3.23
C GLU A 78 -2.13 2.63 -3.28
N GLY A 79 -1.48 2.15 -2.22
CA GLY A 79 -0.02 2.04 -2.16
C GLY A 79 0.44 1.11 -1.04
N PHE A 80 1.71 0.73 -1.07
CA PHE A 80 2.25 -0.26 -0.15
C PHE A 80 3.57 0.17 0.51
N VAL A 81 3.67 0.00 1.83
CA VAL A 81 4.79 0.47 2.64
C VAL A 81 5.36 -0.69 3.46
N VAL A 82 6.64 -0.99 3.29
CA VAL A 82 7.30 -2.11 3.99
C VAL A 82 8.67 -1.71 4.51
N ARG A 83 9.18 -2.48 5.48
CA ARG A 83 10.57 -2.28 5.93
C ARG A 83 11.54 -2.86 4.90
N GLU A 84 11.34 -4.10 4.50
CA GLU A 84 12.18 -4.81 3.55
C GLU A 84 11.30 -5.63 2.60
N ILE A 85 11.60 -5.56 1.32
CA ILE A 85 10.98 -6.40 0.30
C ILE A 85 11.92 -7.55 -0.06
N SER A 86 11.38 -8.76 -0.02
CA SER A 86 12.06 -9.95 -0.52
C SER A 86 12.19 -9.87 -2.03
N LYS A 87 13.43 -9.80 -2.53
CA LYS A 87 13.72 -9.78 -3.98
C LYS A 87 13.37 -11.10 -4.65
N GLU A 88 13.58 -12.18 -3.92
CA GLU A 88 13.24 -13.53 -4.34
C GLU A 88 12.13 -14.04 -3.44
N ALA A 89 11.18 -14.74 -4.05
CA ALA A 89 10.13 -15.44 -3.34
C ALA A 89 10.40 -16.95 -3.41
N CYS A 90 10.02 -17.68 -2.36
CA CYS A 90 10.14 -19.13 -2.32
C CYS A 90 8.90 -19.74 -1.68
N HIS A 91 8.02 -20.29 -2.51
CA HIS A 91 6.89 -21.09 -2.06
C HIS A 91 6.39 -21.98 -3.20
N SER A 92 5.92 -23.19 -2.92
CA SER A 92 5.50 -24.15 -3.95
C SER A 92 4.31 -23.69 -4.80
N LYS A 93 3.50 -22.78 -4.26
CA LYS A 93 2.30 -22.22 -4.92
C LYS A 93 2.53 -20.86 -5.58
N MET A 94 3.75 -20.30 -5.51
CA MET A 94 4.01 -18.98 -6.08
C MET A 94 3.95 -19.03 -7.61
N PHE A 95 3.37 -18.02 -8.23
CA PHE A 95 3.40 -17.86 -9.69
C PHE A 95 4.06 -16.54 -10.16
N GLN A 96 4.25 -15.59 -9.25
CA GLN A 96 4.97 -14.34 -9.49
C GLN A 96 5.48 -13.76 -8.17
N THR A 97 6.44 -12.84 -8.26
CA THR A 97 6.92 -12.06 -7.10
C THR A 97 5.93 -10.97 -6.73
N LEU A 98 6.07 -10.43 -5.52
CA LEU A 98 5.24 -9.31 -5.05
C LEU A 98 5.48 -8.03 -5.88
N GLU A 99 6.72 -7.77 -6.30
CA GLU A 99 7.04 -6.58 -7.09
C GLU A 99 6.38 -6.63 -8.47
N GLU A 100 6.45 -7.77 -9.16
CA GLU A 100 5.77 -7.99 -10.44
C GLU A 100 4.26 -7.85 -10.30
N PHE A 101 3.68 -8.36 -9.21
CA PHE A 101 2.27 -8.24 -8.93
C PHE A 101 1.84 -6.77 -8.78
N LEU A 102 2.53 -5.98 -7.95
CA LEU A 102 2.20 -4.56 -7.79
C LEU A 102 2.38 -3.78 -9.10
N LYS A 103 3.42 -4.10 -9.90
CA LYS A 103 3.60 -3.53 -11.24
C LYS A 103 2.41 -3.81 -12.15
N SER A 104 1.94 -5.05 -12.19
CA SER A 104 0.81 -5.45 -13.05
C SER A 104 -0.53 -4.77 -12.70
N TYR A 105 -0.67 -4.24 -11.48
CA TYR A 105 -1.84 -3.51 -11.00
C TYR A 105 -1.61 -2.01 -10.85
N GLU A 106 -0.47 -1.50 -11.36
CA GLU A 106 -0.12 -0.07 -11.30
C GLU A 106 -0.06 0.50 -9.87
N ILE A 107 0.37 -0.32 -8.90
CA ILE A 107 0.44 0.07 -7.48
C ILE A 107 1.87 0.46 -7.09
N PRO A 108 2.09 1.70 -6.62
CA PRO A 108 3.40 2.12 -6.12
C PRO A 108 3.68 1.58 -4.72
N GLY A 109 4.95 1.30 -4.46
CA GLY A 109 5.45 0.83 -3.18
C GLY A 109 6.74 1.52 -2.74
N ILE A 110 6.96 1.58 -1.42
CA ILE A 110 8.19 2.08 -0.80
C ILE A 110 8.72 1.11 0.25
N CYS A 111 10.00 0.75 0.15
CA CYS A 111 10.70 -0.08 1.11
C CYS A 111 11.89 0.67 1.73
N ASN A 112 12.56 0.04 2.69
CA ASN A 112 13.66 0.62 3.49
C ASN A 112 13.25 1.82 4.37
N VAL A 113 11.96 1.95 4.68
CA VAL A 113 11.46 2.95 5.65
C VAL A 113 11.43 2.39 7.06
N ASP A 114 11.47 3.26 8.07
CA ASP A 114 11.25 2.86 9.47
C ASP A 114 9.75 2.68 9.74
N THR A 115 9.22 1.51 9.40
CA THR A 115 7.81 1.17 9.63
C THR A 115 7.45 1.17 11.11
N ARG A 116 8.42 0.95 12.02
CA ARG A 116 8.18 0.98 13.47
C ARG A 116 7.97 2.41 13.97
N TYR A 117 8.77 3.36 13.50
CA TYR A 117 8.56 4.78 13.78
C TYR A 117 7.19 5.25 13.28
N LEU A 118 6.86 4.93 12.03
CA LEU A 118 5.56 5.28 11.44
C LEU A 118 4.39 4.63 12.20
N THR A 119 4.51 3.36 12.59
CA THR A 119 3.48 2.65 13.38
C THR A 119 3.25 3.34 14.71
N ARG A 120 4.32 3.70 15.43
CA ARG A 120 4.20 4.43 16.71
C ARG A 120 3.51 5.77 16.52
N LYS A 121 3.78 6.46 15.41
CA LYS A 121 3.18 7.75 15.09
C LYS A 121 1.69 7.63 14.83
N ILE A 122 1.28 6.75 13.92
CA ILE A 122 -0.14 6.51 13.60
C ILE A 122 -0.91 6.02 14.84
N ARG A 123 -0.28 5.20 15.69
CA ARG A 123 -0.90 4.77 16.95
C ARG A 123 -1.17 5.92 17.94
N VAL A 124 -0.33 6.95 17.95
CA VAL A 124 -0.46 8.08 18.90
C VAL A 124 -1.41 9.15 18.37
N HIS A 125 -1.36 9.43 17.07
CA HIS A 125 -2.05 10.56 16.46
C HIS A 125 -3.30 10.17 15.65
N GLY A 126 -3.55 8.87 15.46
CA GLY A 126 -4.60 8.37 14.58
C GLY A 126 -4.11 8.18 13.14
N VAL A 127 -5.03 7.76 12.27
CA VAL A 127 -4.78 7.69 10.83
C VAL A 127 -4.49 9.08 10.27
N MET A 128 -3.65 9.16 9.25
CA MET A 128 -3.24 10.42 8.62
C MET A 128 -3.31 10.29 7.12
N ASN A 129 -3.72 11.34 6.42
CA ASN A 129 -3.57 11.38 4.98
C ASN A 129 -2.09 11.41 4.60
N CYS A 130 -1.80 10.78 3.47
CA CYS A 130 -0.46 10.72 2.93
C CYS A 130 -0.46 10.65 1.40
N ILE A 131 0.69 10.99 0.84
CA ILE A 131 1.04 10.78 -0.56
C ILE A 131 2.29 9.92 -0.62
N LEU A 132 2.25 8.89 -1.44
CA LEU A 132 3.38 8.08 -1.83
C LEU A 132 3.79 8.47 -3.26
N ALA A 133 5.03 8.86 -3.47
CA ALA A 133 5.57 9.20 -4.79
C ALA A 133 6.77 8.29 -5.12
N TYR A 134 6.76 7.71 -6.31
CA TYR A 134 7.83 6.87 -6.84
C TYR A 134 7.86 6.97 -8.39
N PRO A 135 8.93 7.46 -9.04
CA PRO A 135 10.10 8.11 -8.47
C PRO A 135 9.79 9.38 -7.68
N PHE A 136 10.71 9.74 -6.81
CA PHE A 136 10.65 10.97 -6.04
C PHE A 136 11.89 11.84 -6.27
N SER A 137 11.68 13.10 -6.67
CA SER A 137 12.68 14.16 -6.63
C SER A 137 12.42 15.11 -5.45
N LYS A 138 13.48 15.65 -4.85
CA LYS A 138 13.38 16.61 -3.74
C LYS A 138 12.70 17.92 -4.14
N GLU A 139 12.73 18.26 -5.42
CA GLU A 139 12.14 19.49 -5.98
C GLU A 139 10.61 19.49 -5.85
N GLU A 140 9.98 18.31 -5.87
CA GLU A 140 8.52 18.13 -5.80
C GLU A 140 8.00 18.17 -4.35
N LEU A 141 8.89 18.09 -3.37
CA LEU A 141 8.54 17.97 -1.95
C LEU A 141 7.62 19.08 -1.42
N PRO A 142 7.81 20.37 -1.75
CA PRO A 142 6.91 21.43 -1.29
C PRO A 142 5.48 21.24 -1.80
N GLU A 143 5.32 20.84 -3.06
CA GLU A 143 4.02 20.60 -3.68
C GLU A 143 3.33 19.39 -3.05
N LEU A 144 4.05 18.26 -2.90
CA LEU A 144 3.51 17.04 -2.31
C LEU A 144 3.04 17.26 -0.86
N LYS A 145 3.77 18.09 -0.09
CA LYS A 145 3.35 18.47 1.27
C LYS A 145 2.06 19.29 1.30
N ALA A 146 1.89 20.22 0.37
CA ALA A 146 0.66 21.01 0.27
C ALA A 146 -0.51 20.10 -0.07
N ARG A 147 -0.35 19.25 -1.10
CA ARG A 147 -1.36 18.29 -1.55
C ARG A 147 -1.75 17.29 -0.46
N ALA A 148 -0.80 16.76 0.32
CA ALA A 148 -1.08 15.82 1.39
C ALA A 148 -1.99 16.41 2.49
N LYS A 149 -1.90 17.72 2.74
CA LYS A 149 -2.76 18.43 3.72
C LYS A 149 -4.16 18.73 3.21
N GLU A 150 -4.34 18.77 1.90
CA GLU A 150 -5.63 19.08 1.25
C GLU A 150 -6.47 17.82 0.96
N LEU A 151 -5.93 16.64 1.25
CA LEU A 151 -6.65 15.38 1.10
C LEU A 151 -7.86 15.33 2.05
N LYS A 152 -8.97 14.84 1.52
CA LYS A 152 -10.18 14.58 2.32
C LYS A 152 -9.98 13.31 3.13
N SER A 153 -10.53 13.29 4.34
CA SER A 153 -10.55 12.05 5.12
C SER A 153 -11.41 11.00 4.44
N ILE A 154 -11.11 9.73 4.69
CA ILE A 154 -11.89 8.58 4.23
C ILE A 154 -13.37 8.70 4.60
N SER A 155 -13.68 9.32 5.75
CA SER A 155 -15.04 9.50 6.26
C SER A 155 -15.92 10.39 5.38
N GLU A 156 -15.30 11.21 4.52
CA GLU A 156 -15.99 12.11 3.59
C GLU A 156 -16.25 11.46 2.23
N LEU A 157 -15.79 10.23 2.01
CA LEU A 157 -15.83 9.54 0.73
C LEU A 157 -16.80 8.36 0.76
N ASP A 158 -17.68 8.27 -0.24
CA ASP A 158 -18.50 7.07 -0.47
C ASP A 158 -17.66 6.00 -1.18
N LEU A 159 -16.87 5.26 -0.40
CA LEU A 159 -16.03 4.17 -0.91
C LEU A 159 -16.83 2.89 -1.16
N VAL A 160 -17.93 2.67 -0.44
CA VAL A 160 -18.77 1.48 -0.59
C VAL A 160 -19.28 1.39 -2.03
N ARG A 161 -19.73 2.51 -2.61
CA ARG A 161 -20.15 2.55 -4.02
C ARG A 161 -19.02 2.29 -5.01
N LYS A 162 -17.76 2.48 -4.63
CA LYS A 162 -16.60 2.22 -5.50
C LYS A 162 -16.20 0.74 -5.52
N VAL A 163 -16.48 0.00 -4.45
CA VAL A 163 -16.09 -1.42 -4.32
C VAL A 163 -17.26 -2.40 -4.50
N THR A 164 -18.50 -1.93 -4.43
CA THR A 164 -19.68 -2.78 -4.63
C THR A 164 -19.77 -3.36 -6.04
N ILE A 165 -20.34 -4.55 -6.14
CA ILE A 165 -20.67 -5.18 -7.43
C ILE A 165 -21.73 -4.36 -8.18
N LYS A 166 -21.63 -4.31 -9.51
CA LYS A 166 -22.57 -3.58 -10.38
C LYS A 166 -23.89 -4.32 -10.60
N GLU A 167 -23.84 -5.65 -10.50
CA GLU A 167 -24.98 -6.53 -10.75
C GLU A 167 -25.02 -7.64 -9.70
N PRO A 168 -26.22 -8.08 -9.26
CA PRO A 168 -26.35 -9.15 -8.28
C PRO A 168 -25.69 -10.45 -8.74
N ARG A 169 -24.97 -11.11 -7.83
CA ARG A 169 -24.36 -12.43 -8.06
C ARG A 169 -24.82 -13.42 -7.01
N ILE A 170 -25.10 -14.65 -7.44
CA ILE A 170 -25.49 -15.74 -6.56
C ILE A 170 -24.26 -16.58 -6.25
N TYR A 171 -23.88 -16.62 -4.97
CA TYR A 171 -22.81 -17.48 -4.48
C TYR A 171 -23.44 -18.74 -3.89
N LYS A 172 -23.05 -19.91 -4.42
CA LYS A 172 -23.37 -21.18 -3.78
C LYS A 172 -22.30 -21.46 -2.72
N PRO A 173 -22.68 -21.79 -1.48
CA PRO A 173 -21.72 -22.27 -0.48
C PRO A 173 -20.94 -23.46 -1.06
N LYS A 174 -19.63 -23.51 -0.79
CA LYS A 174 -18.81 -24.69 -1.06
C LYS A 174 -19.17 -25.83 -0.10
#